data_AF-A0A257NY12-F1
#
_entry.id   AF-A0A257NY12-F1
#
_cell.length_a   1.000
_cell.length_b   1.000
_cell.length_c   1.000
_cell.angle_alpha   90.00
_cell.angle_beta   90.00
_cell.angle_gamma   90.00
#
_symmetry.space_group_name_H-M   'P 1'
#
loop_
_entity.id
_entity.type
_entity.pdbx_description
1 polymer ?
#
loop_
_entity_poly.entity_id
_entity_poly.type
_entity_poly.pdbx_seq_one_letter_code
_entity_poly.pdbx_strand_id
1 'polypeptide(L)'
;MYEFCFLTADRGETFIARLTTLGLAVTSRPDPMNDAVTTVAIPDTIDDALYDQIEQWYEEETMRNEAIARAAEESDEVVSAGIWVQLESGGSSLARVDANMMGRVLSVLTPDELGQLVATIADAVEHPDVTPICHSKSTKNTG
;
A
#
# COMPACT_ATOMS: atom_id res chain seq x y z
N MET A 1 3.79 -37.50 9.33
CA MET A 1 4.58 -36.26 9.45
C MET A 1 3.61 -35.10 9.33
N TYR A 2 3.70 -34.10 10.21
CA TYR A 2 2.86 -32.90 10.11
C TYR A 2 3.57 -31.83 9.29
N GLU A 3 2.83 -31.08 8.47
CA GLU A 3 3.37 -30.09 7.55
C GLU A 3 2.66 -28.74 7.70
N PHE A 4 3.45 -27.67 7.71
CA PHE A 4 3.02 -26.28 7.88
C PHE A 4 3.57 -25.45 6.72
N CYS A 5 2.74 -24.60 6.13
CA CYS A 5 3.05 -23.88 4.90
C CYS A 5 3.25 -22.40 5.17
N PHE A 6 4.40 -21.86 4.78
CA PHE A 6 4.74 -20.46 4.98
C PHE A 6 4.83 -19.74 3.64
N LEU A 7 3.97 -18.75 3.46
CA LEU A 7 3.98 -17.79 2.34
C LEU A 7 4.61 -16.45 2.75
N THR A 8 5.40 -16.48 3.82
CA THR A 8 5.91 -15.31 4.52
C THR A 8 7.35 -15.05 4.09
N ALA A 9 7.78 -13.79 4.09
CA ALA A 9 9.12 -13.42 3.62
C ALA A 9 10.24 -14.09 4.44
N ASP A 10 9.99 -14.36 5.72
CA ASP A 10 10.90 -15.05 6.64
C ASP A 10 10.86 -16.59 6.50
N ARG A 11 10.04 -17.14 5.58
CA ARG A 11 9.98 -18.57 5.26
C ARG A 11 9.77 -19.49 6.48
N GLY A 12 9.12 -18.97 7.52
CA GLY A 12 8.87 -19.70 8.76
C GLY A 12 10.09 -19.86 9.67
N GLU A 13 11.15 -19.07 9.50
CA GLU A 13 12.37 -19.13 10.32
C GLU A 13 12.08 -19.02 11.83
N THR A 14 11.20 -18.10 12.22
CA THR A 14 10.78 -17.92 13.62
C THR A 14 10.11 -19.17 14.18
N PHE A 15 9.25 -19.79 13.39
CA PHE A 15 8.55 -21.03 13.73
C PHE A 15 9.53 -22.21 13.85
N ILE A 16 10.46 -22.36 12.90
CA ILE A 16 11.51 -23.38 12.93
C ILE A 16 12.40 -23.23 14.17
N ALA A 17 12.81 -22.01 14.51
CA ALA A 17 13.63 -21.75 15.70
C ALA A 17 12.92 -22.17 16.99
N ARG A 18 11.62 -21.88 17.09
CA ARG A 18 10.79 -22.25 18.25
C ARG A 18 10.64 -23.77 18.37
N LEU A 19 10.34 -24.46 17.27
CA LEU A 19 10.27 -25.93 17.23
C LEU A 19 11.61 -26.59 17.58
N THR A 20 12.72 -26.04 17.08
CA THR A 20 14.06 -26.54 17.39
C THR A 20 14.40 -26.37 18.87
N THR A 21 13.94 -25.28 19.51
CA THR A 21 14.11 -25.06 20.95
C THR A 21 13.39 -26.11 21.80
N LEU A 22 12.30 -26.68 21.27
CA LEU A 22 11.58 -27.80 21.90
C LEU A 22 12.24 -29.16 21.64
N GLY A 23 13.34 -29.20 20.90
CA GLY A 23 14.07 -30.41 20.56
C GLY A 23 13.42 -31.23 19.44
N LEU A 24 12.52 -30.63 18.66
CA LEU A 24 11.88 -31.32 17.54
C LEU A 24 12.82 -31.42 16.33
N ALA A 25 12.78 -32.56 15.64
CA ALA A 25 13.48 -32.75 14.38
C ALA A 25 12.71 -32.06 13.26
N VAL A 26 13.06 -30.81 12.97
CA VAL A 26 12.41 -29.99 11.95
C VAL A 26 13.11 -30.16 10.60
N THR A 27 12.33 -30.28 9.54
CA THR A 27 12.84 -30.19 8.16
C THR A 27 12.09 -29.09 7.42
N SER A 28 12.76 -28.36 6.53
CA SER A 28 12.13 -27.38 5.66
C SER A 28 12.49 -27.63 4.21
N ARG A 29 11.54 -27.36 3.31
CA ARG A 29 11.73 -27.44 1.86
C ARG A 29 10.98 -26.32 1.15
N PRO A 30 11.51 -25.75 0.06
CA PRO A 30 10.71 -24.89 -0.82
C PRO A 30 9.64 -25.74 -1.53
N ASP A 31 8.50 -25.12 -1.83
CA ASP A 31 7.44 -25.76 -2.61
C ASP A 31 7.88 -25.92 -4.09
N PRO A 32 7.63 -27.08 -4.73
CA PRO A 32 8.06 -27.34 -6.09
C PRO A 32 7.32 -26.49 -7.15
N MET A 33 6.14 -25.96 -6.83
CA MET A 33 5.33 -25.11 -7.71
C MET A 33 5.61 -23.63 -7.47
N ASN A 34 6.05 -23.24 -6.28
CA ASN A 34 6.36 -21.86 -5.93
C ASN A 34 7.55 -21.78 -4.95
N ASP A 35 8.71 -21.33 -5.43
CA ASP A 35 9.93 -21.22 -4.63
C ASP A 35 9.86 -20.15 -3.51
N ALA A 36 8.86 -19.26 -3.54
CA ALA A 36 8.57 -18.33 -2.45
C ALA A 36 7.86 -19.01 -1.26
N VAL A 37 7.26 -20.18 -1.47
CA VAL A 37 6.56 -20.93 -0.43
C VAL A 37 7.52 -21.93 0.21
N THR A 38 7.47 -22.03 1.53
CA THR A 38 8.31 -22.97 2.29
C THR A 38 7.42 -23.87 3.14
N THR A 39 7.58 -25.19 2.99
CA THR A 39 6.93 -26.18 3.84
C THR A 39 7.87 -26.59 4.95
N VAL A 40 7.42 -26.46 6.19
CA VAL A 40 8.10 -26.94 7.39
C VAL A 40 7.42 -28.20 7.86
N ALA A 41 8.17 -29.27 8.09
CA ALA A 41 7.63 -30.56 8.46
C ALA A 41 8.27 -31.10 9.74
N ILE A 42 7.44 -31.67 10.62
CA ILE A 42 7.79 -32.21 11.93
C ILE A 42 7.29 -33.66 12.11
N PRO A 43 7.87 -34.42 13.05
CA PRO A 43 7.41 -35.79 13.34
C PRO A 43 5.93 -35.80 13.75
N ASP A 44 5.19 -36.81 13.30
CA ASP A 44 3.81 -37.09 13.74
C ASP A 44 3.75 -37.93 15.03
N THR A 45 4.91 -38.25 15.60
CA THR A 45 5.04 -39.01 16.86
C THR A 45 5.02 -38.13 18.10
N ILE A 46 4.71 -36.83 17.96
CA ILE A 46 4.56 -35.89 19.08
C ILE A 46 3.23 -36.12 19.79
N ASP A 47 3.12 -35.70 21.05
CA ASP A 47 1.86 -35.79 21.77
C ASP A 47 0.84 -34.76 21.27
N ASP A 48 -0.45 -35.09 21.44
CA ASP A 48 -1.56 -34.27 20.95
C ASP A 48 -1.57 -32.86 21.56
N ALA A 49 -1.18 -32.71 22.84
CA ALA A 49 -1.18 -31.41 23.51
C ALA A 49 -0.07 -30.49 22.95
N LEU A 50 1.08 -31.07 22.60
CA LEU A 50 2.17 -30.38 21.92
C LEU A 50 1.76 -30.04 20.49
N TYR A 51 1.06 -30.94 19.79
CA TYR A 51 0.55 -30.67 18.45
C TYR A 51 -0.44 -29.50 18.46
N ASP A 52 -1.44 -29.50 19.35
CA ASP A 52 -2.41 -28.41 19.52
C ASP A 52 -1.71 -27.07 19.80
N GLN A 53 -0.67 -27.09 20.63
CA GLN A 53 0.13 -25.91 20.92
C GLN A 53 0.90 -25.39 19.69
N ILE A 54 1.42 -26.30 18.85
CA ILE A 54 2.11 -25.94 17.61
C ILE A 54 1.14 -25.36 16.59
N GLU A 55 -0.06 -25.92 16.46
CA GLU A 55 -1.12 -25.38 15.60
C GLU A 55 -1.49 -23.96 16.01
N GLN A 56 -1.66 -23.72 17.31
CA GLN A 56 -1.95 -22.37 17.82
C GLN A 56 -0.86 -21.36 17.46
N TRP A 57 0.42 -21.72 17.57
CA TRP A 57 1.50 -20.83 17.18
C TRP A 57 1.56 -20.57 15.67
N TYR A 58 1.25 -21.58 14.88
CA TYR A 58 1.18 -21.44 13.44
C TYR A 58 0.05 -20.48 13.03
N GLU A 59 -1.12 -20.58 13.67
CA GLU A 59 -2.23 -19.66 13.47
C GLU A 59 -1.87 -18.22 13.87
N GLU A 60 -1.27 -18.03 15.05
CA GLU A 60 -0.82 -16.72 15.52
C GLU A 60 0.16 -16.05 14.55
N GLU A 61 1.15 -16.81 14.08
CA GLU A 61 2.14 -16.35 13.09
C GLU A 61 1.49 -16.00 11.75
N THR A 62 0.53 -16.82 11.30
CA THR A 62 -0.21 -16.56 10.06
C THR A 62 -1.04 -15.28 10.18
N MET A 63 -1.79 -15.12 11.27
CA MET A 63 -2.55 -13.89 11.53
C MET A 63 -1.65 -12.66 11.64
N ARG A 64 -0.50 -12.76 12.29
CA ARG A 64 0.48 -11.67 12.40
C ARG A 64 1.01 -11.28 11.03
N ASN A 65 1.35 -12.25 10.19
CA ASN A 65 1.87 -11.98 8.86
C ASN A 65 0.79 -11.45 7.91
N GLU A 66 -0.45 -11.91 8.01
CA GLU A 66 -1.58 -11.29 7.31
C GLU A 66 -1.81 -9.84 7.75
N ALA A 67 -1.73 -9.54 9.05
CA ALA A 67 -1.85 -8.18 9.55
C ALA A 67 -0.72 -7.27 9.04
N ILE A 68 0.52 -7.79 8.98
CA ILE A 68 1.66 -7.08 8.38
C ILE A 68 1.44 -6.89 6.88
N ALA A 69 0.95 -7.90 6.16
CA ALA A 69 0.69 -7.81 4.73
C ALA A 69 -0.42 -6.79 4.43
N ARG A 70 -1.51 -6.77 5.22
CA ARG A 70 -2.57 -5.75 5.10
C ARG A 70 -2.08 -4.35 5.46
N ALA A 71 -1.26 -4.21 6.50
CA ALA A 71 -0.65 -2.94 6.86
C ALA A 71 0.39 -2.50 5.82
N ALA A 72 1.07 -3.44 5.16
CA ALA A 72 1.93 -3.20 4.02
C ALA A 72 1.09 -2.75 2.82
N GLU A 73 -0.03 -3.39 2.48
CA GLU A 73 -0.95 -2.89 1.45
C GLU A 73 -1.49 -1.49 1.76
N GLU A 74 -1.71 -1.16 3.04
CA GLU A 74 -2.12 0.17 3.49
C GLU A 74 -0.97 1.20 3.50
N SER A 75 0.30 0.76 3.59
CA SER A 75 1.49 1.64 3.63
C SER A 75 2.31 1.67 2.34
N ASP A 76 2.09 0.71 1.45
CA ASP A 76 2.67 0.56 0.11
C ASP A 76 1.75 1.18 -0.95
N GLU A 77 0.87 2.10 -0.54
CA GLU A 77 0.59 3.33 -1.29
C GLU A 77 1.89 4.17 -1.45
N VAL A 78 2.96 3.57 -1.97
CA VAL A 78 3.87 4.24 -2.91
C VAL A 78 3.33 4.01 -4.34
N VAL A 79 2.01 4.00 -4.48
CA VAL A 79 1.36 4.33 -5.74
C VAL A 79 1.57 5.84 -5.88
N SER A 80 2.50 6.27 -6.74
CA SER A 80 2.52 7.69 -7.12
C SER A 80 1.10 8.04 -7.58
N ALA A 81 0.41 8.89 -6.84
CA ALA A 81 -0.92 9.30 -7.24
C ALA A 81 -0.76 10.20 -8.46
N GLY A 82 -1.09 9.66 -9.63
CA GLY A 82 -1.05 10.40 -10.88
C GLY A 82 -2.36 11.11 -11.11
N ILE A 83 -2.35 12.44 -11.20
CA ILE A 83 -3.52 13.19 -11.68
C ILE A 83 -3.43 13.24 -13.19
N TRP A 84 -4.42 12.66 -13.88
CA TRP A 84 -4.61 12.86 -15.30
C TRP A 84 -5.25 14.23 -15.53
N VAL A 85 -4.51 15.12 -16.18
CA VAL A 85 -4.98 16.44 -16.58
C VAL A 85 -5.36 16.38 -18.04
N GLN A 86 -6.62 16.68 -18.36
CA GLN A 86 -7.08 16.82 -19.72
C GLN A 86 -6.76 18.25 -20.20
N LEU A 87 -6.07 18.36 -21.33
CA LEU A 87 -5.74 19.64 -21.97
C LEU A 87 -6.80 19.98 -23.02
N GLU A 88 -7.09 21.26 -23.24
CA GLU A 88 -8.09 21.68 -24.24
C GLU A 88 -7.70 21.25 -25.66
N SER A 89 -6.39 21.16 -25.93
CA SER A 89 -5.84 20.64 -27.19
C SER A 89 -6.22 19.17 -27.50
N GLY A 90 -6.95 18.49 -26.61
CA GLY A 90 -7.35 17.09 -26.73
C GLY A 90 -6.29 16.10 -26.25
N GLY A 91 -5.12 16.60 -25.86
CA GLY A 91 -4.08 15.81 -25.20
C GLY A 91 -4.38 15.59 -23.71
N SER A 92 -3.62 14.69 -23.11
CA SER A 92 -3.69 14.43 -21.68
C SER A 92 -2.29 14.35 -21.09
N SER A 93 -2.12 14.86 -19.88
CA SER A 93 -0.84 14.91 -19.18
C SER A 93 -0.96 14.26 -17.81
N LEU A 94 0.03 13.45 -17.44
CA LEU A 94 0.09 12.80 -16.13
C LEU A 94 0.95 13.63 -15.18
N ALA A 95 0.32 14.31 -14.23
CA ALA A 95 1.01 14.97 -13.13
C ALA A 95 1.28 13.95 -12.02
N ARG A 96 2.56 13.66 -11.75
CA ARG A 96 2.94 12.78 -10.64
C ARG A 96 2.91 13.57 -9.34
N VAL A 97 2.10 13.12 -8.39
CA VAL A 97 2.02 13.70 -7.05
C VAL A 97 2.50 12.67 -6.04
N ASP A 98 3.14 13.16 -4.99
CA ASP A 98 3.50 12.34 -3.84
C ASP A 98 2.24 11.73 -3.20
N ALA A 99 2.28 10.43 -2.91
CA ALA A 99 1.12 9.69 -2.41
C ALA A 99 0.65 10.18 -1.04
N ASN A 100 1.59 10.53 -0.14
CA ASN A 100 1.25 11.07 1.18
C ASN A 100 0.54 12.42 1.06
N MET A 101 1.04 13.29 0.17
CA MET A 101 0.37 14.54 -0.15
C MET A 101 -1.04 14.30 -0.71
N MET A 102 -1.20 13.36 -1.66
CA MET A 102 -2.51 13.05 -2.22
C MET A 102 -3.49 12.54 -1.16
N GLY A 103 -3.07 11.60 -0.31
CA GLY A 103 -3.92 11.08 0.77
C GLY A 103 -4.36 12.17 1.73
N ARG A 104 -3.49 13.14 2.04
CA ARG A 104 -3.86 14.31 2.85
C ARG A 104 -4.84 15.26 2.15
N VAL A 105 -4.83 15.34 0.83
CA VAL A 105 -5.82 16.15 0.08
C VAL A 105 -7.15 15.42 0.03
N LEU A 106 -7.14 14.11 -0.28
CA LEU A 106 -8.35 13.28 -0.38
C LEU A 106 -9.03 13.01 0.96
N SER A 107 -8.37 13.27 2.09
CA SER A 107 -9.01 13.24 3.41
C SER A 107 -9.94 14.43 3.67
N VAL A 108 -9.85 15.49 2.85
CA VAL A 108 -10.65 16.71 2.98
C VAL A 108 -11.50 16.98 1.73
N LEU A 109 -10.94 16.74 0.54
CA LEU A 109 -11.61 16.95 -0.74
C LEU A 109 -12.02 15.61 -1.35
N THR A 110 -13.20 15.59 -1.95
CA THR A 110 -13.60 14.47 -2.80
C THR A 110 -12.81 14.47 -4.12
N PRO A 111 -12.71 13.31 -4.81
CA PRO A 111 -12.06 13.24 -6.11
C PRO A 111 -12.63 14.23 -7.14
N ASP A 112 -13.94 14.47 -7.12
CA ASP A 112 -14.61 15.40 -8.03
C ASP A 112 -14.22 16.86 -7.75
N GLU A 113 -14.16 17.26 -6.47
CA GLU A 113 -13.72 18.60 -6.08
C GLU A 113 -12.25 18.85 -6.44
N LEU A 114 -11.41 17.83 -6.25
CA LEU A 114 -10.01 17.88 -6.67
C LEU A 114 -9.90 17.98 -8.19
N GLY A 115 -10.70 17.21 -8.94
CA GLY A 115 -10.79 17.30 -10.39
C GLY A 115 -11.19 18.69 -10.88
N GLN A 116 -12.19 19.30 -10.23
CA GLN A 116 -12.63 20.67 -10.55
C GLN A 116 -11.52 21.70 -10.30
N LEU A 117 -10.77 21.56 -9.20
CA LEU A 117 -9.64 22.43 -8.90
C LEU A 117 -8.55 22.31 -9.97
N VAL A 118 -8.19 21.08 -10.33
CA VAL A 118 -7.17 20.80 -11.36
C VAL A 118 -7.59 21.34 -12.72
N ALA A 119 -8.85 21.12 -13.13
CA ALA A 119 -9.39 21.64 -14.38
C ALA A 119 -9.34 23.18 -14.43
N THR A 120 -9.67 23.85 -13.32
CA THR A 120 -9.61 25.31 -13.21
C THR A 120 -8.18 25.83 -13.35
N ILE A 121 -7.19 25.14 -12.75
CA ILE A 121 -5.78 25.52 -12.88
C ILE A 121 -5.29 25.29 -14.32
N ALA A 122 -5.64 24.16 -14.93
CA ALA A 122 -5.28 23.84 -16.31
C ALA A 122 -5.83 24.90 -17.28
N ASP A 123 -7.11 25.25 -17.15
CA ASP A 123 -7.76 26.27 -17.96
C ASP A 123 -7.07 27.65 -17.81
N ALA A 124 -6.75 28.07 -16.58
CA ALA A 124 -6.04 29.34 -16.37
C ALA A 124 -4.61 29.37 -16.95
N VAL A 125 -3.94 28.21 -17.02
CA VAL A 125 -2.61 28.08 -17.65
C VAL A 125 -2.72 28.10 -19.17
N GLU A 126 -3.74 27.46 -19.74
CA GLU A 126 -4.01 27.45 -21.19
C GLU A 126 -4.57 28.79 -21.68
N HIS A 127 -5.30 29.51 -20.82
CA HIS A 127 -5.91 30.81 -21.06
C HIS A 127 -5.43 31.88 -20.04
N PRO A 128 -4.16 32.31 -20.11
CA PRO A 128 -3.62 33.26 -19.15
C PRO A 128 -4.35 34.61 -19.24
N ASP A 129 -5.02 34.99 -18.15
CA ASP A 129 -5.61 36.32 -18.03
C ASP A 129 -4.51 37.37 -17.80
N VAL A 130 -4.20 38.11 -18.86
CA VAL A 130 -3.23 39.22 -18.85
C VAL A 130 -3.88 40.56 -18.52
N THR A 131 -5.13 40.58 -18.02
CA THR A 131 -5.76 41.84 -17.63
C THR A 131 -5.02 42.48 -16.45
N PRO A 132 -4.63 43.77 -16.55
CA PRO A 132 -3.99 44.46 -15.44
C PRO A 132 -4.96 44.57 -14.25
N ILE A 133 -4.51 44.14 -13.08
CA ILE A 133 -5.27 44.14 -11.80
C ILE A 133 -5.68 45.57 -11.36
N CYS A 134 -5.13 46.63 -11.99
CA CYS A 134 -5.38 48.02 -11.63
C CYS A 134 -6.44 48.69 -12.52
N HIS A 135 -7.71 48.66 -12.10
CA HIS A 135 -8.60 49.78 -12.37
C HIS A 135 -8.27 50.90 -11.36
N SER A 136 -7.46 51.89 -11.77
CA SER A 136 -7.46 53.15 -11.04
C SER A 136 -8.86 53.75 -11.16
N LYS A 137 -9.50 54.05 -10.02
CA LYS A 137 -10.71 54.88 -10.01
C LYS A 137 -10.34 56.22 -10.62
N SER A 138 -10.63 56.41 -11.91
CA SER A 138 -10.64 57.74 -12.51
C SER A 138 -11.74 58.52 -11.82
N THR A 139 -11.35 59.35 -10.86
CA THR A 139 -12.17 60.40 -10.29
C THR A 139 -12.72 61.25 -11.46
N LYS A 140 -14.02 61.15 -11.72
CA LYS A 140 -14.68 62.12 -12.59
C LYS A 140 -14.67 63.47 -11.89
N ASN A 141 -13.76 64.34 -12.31
CA ASN A 141 -13.79 65.76 -12.00
C ASN A 141 -14.44 66.48 -13.19
N THR A 142 -15.68 66.93 -13.02
CA THR A 142 -16.36 67.92 -13.89
C THR A 142 -17.43 68.53 -12.99
N GLY A 143 -17.37 69.81 -12.61
CA GLY A 143 -17.03 70.96 -13.44
C GLY A 143 -18.34 71.57 -13.89
#